data_AF-A0A8J8EVU7-F1
#
_entry.id   AF-A0A8J8EVU7-F1
#
_cell.length_a   1.000
_cell.length_b   1.000
_cell.length_c   1.000
_cell.angle_alpha   90.00
_cell.angle_beta   90.00
_cell.angle_gamma   90.00
#
_symmetry.space_group_name_H-M   'P 1'
#
loop_
_entity.id
_entity.type
_entity.pdbx_description
1 polymer ?
#
loop_
_entity_poly.entity_id
_entity_poly.type
_entity_poly.pdbx_seq_one_letter_code
_entity_poly.pdbx_strand_id
1 'polypeptide(L)'
;MADVETAKLLIKIGGIISLIVGVLGGLVLLITIIGIILAIPAFILAWWIYKRSNEVVELVDIGEYKEAKNKLIIPMVLSLLFFSTVSGILMLVGLILLPSEPSTHSKLEKS
;
A
#
# COMPACT_ATOMS: atom_id res chain seq x y z
N MET A 1 20.52 35.05 48.70
CA MET A 1 21.42 34.74 47.57
C MET A 1 21.07 33.34 47.13
N ALA A 2 20.64 33.14 45.88
CA ALA A 2 20.43 31.78 45.39
C ALA A 2 21.79 31.07 45.38
N ASP A 3 21.87 29.95 46.09
CA ASP A 3 23.11 29.23 46.28
C ASP A 3 23.62 28.70 44.93
N VAL A 4 24.88 28.98 44.62
CA VAL A 4 25.53 28.63 43.34
C VAL A 4 25.46 27.11 43.09
N GLU A 5 25.45 26.33 44.18
CA GLU A 5 25.29 24.89 44.13
C GLU A 5 23.90 24.46 43.64
N THR A 6 22.85 25.17 44.08
CA THR A 6 21.47 24.94 43.58
C THR A 6 21.37 25.27 42.09
N ALA A 7 22.03 26.34 41.63
CA ALA A 7 22.08 26.68 40.20
C ALA A 7 22.76 25.60 39.36
N LYS A 8 23.89 25.04 39.83
CA LYS A 8 24.59 23.93 39.15
C LYS A 8 23.72 22.67 39.04
N LEU A 9 22.96 22.36 40.10
CA LEU A 9 22.06 21.21 40.13
C LEU A 9 20.93 21.36 39.11
N LEU A 10 20.30 22.54 39.06
CA LEU A 10 19.26 22.87 38.08
C LEU A 10 19.77 22.80 36.64
N ILE A 11 20.98 23.32 36.38
CA ILE A 11 21.60 23.24 35.04
C ILE A 11 21.84 21.78 34.65
N LYS A 12 22.32 20.94 35.59
CA LYS A 12 22.58 19.52 35.33
C LYS A 12 21.28 18.75 35.04
N ILE A 13 20.22 19.01 35.80
CA ILE A 13 18.89 18.43 35.56
C ILE A 13 18.32 18.91 34.22
N GLY A 14 18.41 20.21 33.93
CA GLY A 14 17.97 20.79 32.66
C GLY A 14 18.70 20.18 31.46
N GLY A 15 20.00 19.93 31.60
CA GLY A 15 20.80 19.23 30.58
C GLY A 15 20.32 17.79 30.33
N ILE A 16 20.03 17.03 31.40
CA ILE A 16 19.53 15.65 31.29
C ILE A 16 18.16 15.63 30.61
N ILE A 17 17.24 16.53 31.01
CA ILE A 17 15.91 16.63 30.41
C ILE A 17 16.02 17.00 28.92
N SER A 18 16.86 17.98 28.58
CA SER A 18 17.07 18.40 27.19
C SER A 18 17.58 17.26 26.31
N LEU A 19 18.49 16.44 26.83
CA LEU A 19 18.99 15.26 26.12
C LEU A 19 17.88 14.24 25.88
N ILE A 20 17.07 13.93 26.89
CA ILE A 20 15.96 12.97 26.76
C ILE A 20 14.93 13.45 25.73
N VAL A 21 14.51 14.72 25.83
CA VAL A 21 13.54 15.30 24.89
C VAL A 21 14.11 15.34 23.47
N GLY A 22 15.38 15.70 23.31
CA GLY A 22 16.07 15.71 22.03
C GLY A 22 16.14 14.32 21.37
N VAL A 23 16.47 13.29 22.15
CA VAL A 23 16.52 11.90 21.66
C VAL A 23 15.14 11.40 21.27
N LEU A 24 14.13 11.62 22.11
CA LEU A 24 12.74 11.22 21.79
C LEU A 24 12.21 11.94 20.56
N GLY A 25 12.43 13.25 20.45
CA GLY A 25 12.05 14.03 19.27
C GLY A 25 12.75 13.53 18.00
N GLY A 26 14.05 13.25 18.09
CA GLY A 26 14.83 12.66 16.99
C GLY A 26 14.30 11.29 16.56
N LEU A 27 13.95 10.41 17.51
CA LEU A 27 13.38 9.09 17.22
C LEU A 27 12.03 9.18 16.50
N VAL A 28 11.15 10.09 16.92
CA VAL A 28 9.85 10.31 16.26
C VAL A 28 10.03 10.76 14.81
N LEU A 29 10.95 11.70 14.57
CA LEU A 29 11.26 12.17 13.21
C LEU A 29 11.85 11.04 12.37
N LEU A 30 12.72 10.20 12.95
CA LEU A 30 13.34 9.07 12.25
C LEU A 30 12.30 8.03 11.84
N ILE A 31 11.37 7.66 12.73
CA ILE A 31 10.23 6.77 12.41
C ILE A 31 9.38 7.38 11.28
N THR A 32 9.15 8.69 11.30
CA THR A 32 8.38 9.38 10.27
C THR A 32 9.06 9.29 8.90
N ILE A 33 10.38 9.48 8.83
CA ILE A 33 11.16 9.35 7.59
C ILE A 33 11.10 7.91 7.06
N ILE A 34 11.31 6.91 7.93
CA ILE A 34 11.19 5.50 7.54
C ILE A 34 9.77 5.21 7.02
N GLY A 35 8.75 5.72 7.71
CA GLY A 35 7.36 5.61 7.30
C GLY A 35 7.12 6.17 5.90
N ILE A 36 7.67 7.35 5.59
CA ILE A 36 7.56 7.97 4.26
C ILE A 36 8.27 7.11 3.20
N ILE A 37 9.49 6.64 3.49
CA ILE A 37 10.28 5.82 2.57
C ILE A 37 9.57 4.51 2.22
N LEU A 38 8.87 3.89 3.17
CA LEU A 38 8.11 2.66 2.93
C LEU A 38 6.73 2.93 2.31
N ALA A 39 6.08 4.03 2.71
CA ALA A 39 4.74 4.38 2.23
C ALA A 39 4.74 4.76 0.76
N ILE A 40 5.76 5.47 0.26
CA ILE A 40 5.80 5.91 -1.14
C ILE A 40 5.81 4.72 -2.12
N PRO A 41 6.72 3.73 -2.02
CA PRO A 41 6.69 2.53 -2.87
C PRO A 41 5.39 1.75 -2.74
N ALA A 42 4.87 1.60 -1.52
CA ALA A 42 3.60 0.91 -1.29
C ALA A 42 2.44 1.65 -1.98
N PHE A 43 2.41 2.98 -1.93
CA PHE A 43 1.40 3.78 -2.61
C PHE A 43 1.48 3.66 -4.14
N ILE A 44 2.70 3.71 -4.70
CA ILE A 44 2.92 3.53 -6.15
C ILE A 44 2.44 2.14 -6.59
N LEU A 45 2.76 1.11 -5.82
CA LEU A 45 2.34 -0.26 -6.12
C LEU A 45 0.82 -0.42 -6.01
N ALA A 46 0.18 0.17 -5.00
CA ALA A 46 -1.28 0.17 -4.86
C ALA A 46 -1.96 0.88 -6.03
N TRP A 47 -1.45 2.04 -6.43
CA TRP A 47 -1.93 2.78 -7.60
C TRP A 47 -1.79 1.98 -8.89
N TRP A 48 -0.66 1.28 -9.07
CA TRP A 48 -0.43 0.43 -10.22
C TRP A 48 -1.41 -0.76 -10.27
N ILE A 49 -1.65 -1.44 -9.13
CA ILE A 49 -2.65 -2.51 -9.02
C ILE A 49 -4.04 -1.99 -9.39
N TYR A 50 -4.43 -0.83 -8.87
CA TYR A 50 -5.72 -0.21 -9.18
C TYR A 50 -5.86 0.09 -10.68
N LYS A 51 -4.86 0.74 -11.29
CA LYS A 51 -4.86 1.00 -12.74
C LYS A 51 -4.98 -0.29 -13.54
N ARG A 52 -4.20 -1.31 -13.19
CA ARG A 52 -4.21 -2.60 -13.89
C ARG A 52 -5.56 -3.32 -13.78
N SER A 53 -6.24 -3.16 -12.65
CA SER A 53 -7.57 -3.72 -12.42
C SER A 53 -8.61 -3.08 -13.33
N ASN A 54 -8.56 -1.76 -13.53
CA ASN A 54 -9.44 -1.07 -14.47
C ASN A 54 -9.19 -1.53 -15.91
N GLU A 55 -7.93 -1.69 -16.31
CA GLU A 55 -7.61 -2.24 -17.63
C GLU A 55 -8.12 -3.69 -17.81
N VAL A 56 -8.22 -4.47 -16.73
CA VAL A 56 -8.83 -5.81 -16.78
C VAL A 56 -10.33 -5.68 -17.00
N VAL A 57 -11.02 -4.78 -16.30
CA VAL A 57 -12.46 -4.54 -16.49
C VAL A 57 -12.75 -4.12 -17.95
N GLU A 58 -11.94 -3.22 -18.52
CA GLU A 58 -12.07 -2.83 -19.92
C GLU A 58 -11.94 -4.02 -20.89
N LEU A 59 -11.00 -4.94 -20.62
CA LEU A 59 -10.85 -6.17 -21.41
C LEU A 59 -12.06 -7.12 -21.26
N VAL A 60 -12.66 -7.17 -20.08
CA VAL A 60 -13.88 -7.94 -19.82
C VAL A 60 -15.05 -7.36 -20.60
N ASP A 61 -15.19 -6.03 -20.61
CA ASP A 61 -16.29 -5.33 -21.29
C ASP A 61 -16.25 -5.53 -22.82
N ILE A 62 -15.05 -5.64 -23.42
CA ILE A 62 -14.90 -5.92 -24.86
C ILE A 62 -14.92 -7.43 -25.19
N GLY A 63 -15.04 -8.30 -24.19
CA GLY A 63 -15.13 -9.76 -24.35
C GLY A 63 -13.80 -10.50 -24.48
N GLU A 64 -12.67 -9.83 -24.21
CA GLU A 64 -11.31 -10.40 -24.26
C GLU A 64 -10.92 -11.08 -22.93
N TYR A 65 -11.72 -12.08 -22.52
CA TYR A 65 -11.60 -12.71 -21.20
C TYR A 65 -10.26 -13.41 -20.95
N LYS A 66 -9.64 -13.99 -22.00
CA LYS A 66 -8.34 -14.66 -21.89
C LYS A 66 -7.24 -13.68 -21.52
N GLU A 67 -7.23 -12.51 -22.16
CA GLU A 67 -6.26 -11.47 -21.87
C GLU A 67 -6.54 -10.84 -20.49
N ALA A 68 -7.81 -10.60 -20.17
CA ALA A 68 -8.23 -10.12 -18.85
C ALA A 68 -7.71 -11.01 -17.71
N LYS A 69 -7.86 -12.35 -17.84
CA LYS A 69 -7.36 -13.30 -16.83
C LYS A 69 -5.85 -13.23 -16.68
N ASN A 70 -5.09 -13.29 -17.78
CA ASN A 70 -3.63 -13.20 -17.72
C ASN A 70 -3.15 -11.90 -17.07
N LYS A 71 -3.86 -10.80 -17.35
CA LYS A 71 -3.53 -9.47 -16.86
C LYS A 71 -3.85 -9.27 -15.38
N LEU A 72 -4.86 -9.98 -14.85
CA LEU A 72 -5.32 -9.92 -13.46
C LEU A 72 -4.45 -10.75 -12.49
N ILE A 73 -3.76 -11.79 -12.96
CA ILE A 73 -2.96 -12.68 -12.10
C ILE A 73 -1.88 -11.92 -11.33
N ILE A 74 -1.12 -11.07 -12.01
CA ILE A 74 -0.02 -10.31 -11.38
C ILE A 74 -0.52 -9.38 -10.25
N PRO A 75 -1.48 -8.48 -10.49
CA PRO A 75 -1.98 -7.60 -9.43
C PRO A 75 -2.64 -8.36 -8.28
N MET A 76 -3.32 -9.48 -8.55
CA MET A 76 -3.88 -10.35 -7.52
C MET A 76 -2.80 -10.93 -6.59
N VAL A 77 -1.74 -11.53 -7.14
CA VAL A 77 -0.67 -12.13 -6.34
C VAL A 77 0.05 -11.05 -5.52
N LEU A 78 0.32 -9.89 -6.11
CA LEU A 78 0.93 -8.77 -5.39
C LEU A 78 0.03 -8.25 -4.27
N SER A 79 -1.29 -8.19 -4.49
CA SER A 79 -2.26 -7.80 -3.46
C SER A 79 -2.28 -8.78 -2.28
N LEU A 80 -2.21 -10.09 -2.55
CA LEU A 80 -2.16 -11.14 -1.53
C LEU A 80 -0.87 -11.10 -0.69
N LEU A 81 0.27 -10.82 -1.32
CA LEU A 81 1.58 -10.86 -0.65
C LEU A 81 1.91 -9.58 0.14
N PHE A 82 1.56 -8.42 -0.41
CA PHE A 82 2.08 -7.14 0.09
C PHE A 82 1.01 -6.20 0.68
N PHE A 83 -0.28 -6.42 0.42
CA PHE A 83 -1.33 -5.50 0.85
C PHE A 83 -2.33 -6.16 1.79
N SER A 84 -3.46 -6.59 1.24
CA SER A 84 -4.59 -7.09 2.02
C SER A 84 -5.07 -8.38 1.40
N THR A 85 -5.14 -9.39 2.26
CA THR A 85 -5.72 -10.69 1.91
C THR A 85 -7.13 -10.52 1.36
N VAL A 86 -7.91 -9.56 1.86
CA VAL A 86 -9.28 -9.29 1.38
C VAL A 86 -9.28 -8.84 -0.08
N SER A 87 -8.42 -7.87 -0.44
CA SER A 87 -8.32 -7.39 -1.83
C SER A 87 -7.86 -8.50 -2.77
N GLY A 88 -6.83 -9.25 -2.38
CA GLY A 88 -6.35 -10.38 -3.16
C GLY A 88 -7.38 -11.50 -3.34
N ILE A 89 -8.18 -11.82 -2.31
CA ILE A 89 -9.27 -12.79 -2.39
C ILE A 89 -10.36 -12.30 -3.35
N LEU A 90 -10.76 -11.02 -3.30
CA LEU A 90 -11.75 -10.49 -4.23
C LEU A 90 -11.29 -10.61 -5.68
N MET A 91 -10.01 -10.31 -5.96
CA MET A 91 -9.43 -10.47 -7.28
C MET A 91 -9.35 -11.94 -7.71
N LEU A 92 -9.03 -12.86 -6.79
CA LEU A 92 -9.07 -14.31 -7.02
C LEU A 92 -10.47 -14.77 -7.43
N VAL A 93 -11.50 -14.35 -6.69
CA VAL A 93 -12.89 -14.69 -6.99
C VAL A 93 -13.26 -14.16 -8.38
N GLY A 94 -12.90 -12.91 -8.71
CA GLY A 94 -13.09 -12.36 -10.05
C GLY A 94 -12.41 -13.18 -11.14
N LEU A 95 -11.16 -13.63 -10.92
CA LEU A 95 -10.43 -14.48 -11.86
C LEU A 95 -11.10 -15.84 -12.09
N ILE A 96 -11.63 -16.45 -11.03
CA ILE A 96 -12.30 -17.76 -11.08
C ILE A 96 -13.62 -17.65 -11.85
N LEU A 97 -14.36 -16.56 -11.65
CA LEU A 97 -15.64 -16.32 -12.33
C LEU A 97 -15.49 -15.94 -13.80
N LEU A 98 -14.34 -15.40 -14.20
CA LEU A 98 -14.08 -15.03 -15.60
C LEU A 98 -14.06 -16.27 -16.52
N PRO A 99 -14.93 -16.33 -17.54
CA PRO A 99 -14.96 -17.44 -18.47
C PRO A 99 -13.66 -17.52 -19.27
N SER A 100 -13.21 -18.74 -19.58
CA SER A 100 -11.97 -18.96 -20.33
C SER A 100 -12.16 -18.84 -21.85
N GLU A 101 -13.41 -18.81 -22.32
CA GLU A 101 -13.80 -18.74 -23.72
C GLU A 101 -14.82 -17.61 -23.94
N PRO A 102 -14.80 -16.94 -25.10
CA PRO A 102 -15.83 -15.96 -25.43
C PRO A 102 -17.20 -16.64 -25.50
N SER A 103 -18.16 -16.17 -24.71
CA SER A 103 -19.51 -16.71 -24.69
C SER A 103 -20.16 -16.59 -26.07
N THR A 104 -20.62 -17.71 -26.62
CA THR A 104 -21.29 -17.84 -27.94
C THR A 104 -22.52 -16.93 -28.11
N HIS A 105 -23.05 -16.38 -27.02
CA HIS A 105 -24.20 -15.47 -27.04
C HIS A 105 -23.99 -14.15 -27.82
N SER A 106 -22.76 -13.67 -28.02
CA SER A 106 -22.54 -12.44 -28.82
C SER A 106 -22.57 -12.66 -30.34
N LYS A 107 -22.53 -13.91 -30.82
CA LYS A 107 -22.60 -14.21 -32.26
C LYS A 107 -24.02 -14.20 -32.81
N LEU A 108 -25.03 -14.34 -31.97
CA LEU A 108 -26.43 -14.41 -32.42
C LEU A 108 -27.11 -13.04 -32.51
N GLU A 109 -26.51 -11.98 -31.96
CA GLU A 109 -27.04 -10.61 -32.06
C GLU A 109 -26.47 -9.84 -33.27
N LYS A 110 -25.50 -10.43 -33.99
CA LYS A 110 -24.85 -9.83 -35.17
C LYS A 110 -25.06 -10.64 -36.47
N SER A 111 -25.92 -11.64 -36.46
CA SER A 111 -26.33 -12.37 -37.68
C SER A 111 -27.78 -12.05 -38.02
#